data_AF-A0A0G4HGF0-F1
#
_entry.id   AF-A0A0G4HGF0-F1
#
_cell.length_a   1.000
_cell.length_b   1.000
_cell.length_c   1.000
_cell.angle_alpha   90.00
_cell.angle_beta   90.00
_cell.angle_gamma   90.00
#
_symmetry.space_group_name_H-M   'P 1'
#
loop_
_entity.id
_entity.type
_entity.pdbx_description
1 polymer ?
#
loop_
_entity_poly.entity_id
_entity_poly.type
_entity_poly.pdbx_seq_one_letter_code
_entity_poly.pdbx_strand_id
1 'polypeptide(L)'
;MQKPGVLQQAGNASRIGRVDLEAVTLISAYAPTSGAGDEEVAEFYRDLGEAVRKVPNGNLVIIGGDFNARVGGKNEETAAVLGRFTGG
;
A
#
# COMPACT_ATOMS: atom_id res chain seq x y z
N MET A 1 28.13 -8.53 6.84
CA MET A 1 26.94 -8.11 7.61
C MET A 1 26.35 -6.90 6.91
N GLN A 2 25.30 -7.11 6.10
CA GLN A 2 24.69 -6.05 5.29
C GLN A 2 23.82 -5.18 6.19
N LYS A 3 23.97 -3.86 6.14
CA LYS A 3 23.11 -2.93 6.89
C LYS A 3 21.70 -2.98 6.31
N PRO A 4 20.62 -2.95 7.12
CA PRO A 4 19.27 -2.81 6.60
C PRO A 4 19.17 -1.52 5.77
N GLY A 5 18.66 -1.65 4.55
CA GLY A 5 18.56 -0.56 3.58
C GLY A 5 17.67 0.56 4.09
N VAL A 6 18.14 1.80 3.93
CA VAL A 6 17.48 3.04 4.34
C VAL A 6 16.09 3.19 3.70
N LEU A 7 15.15 3.75 4.47
CA LEU A 7 13.82 4.18 4.01
C LEU A 7 13.91 4.91 2.67
N GLN A 8 13.28 4.35 1.65
CA GLN A 8 13.00 5.08 0.41
C GLN A 8 11.59 5.63 0.52
N GLN A 9 11.48 6.93 0.80
CA GLN A 9 10.23 7.66 0.57
C GLN A 9 10.03 7.80 -0.94
N ALA A 10 8.97 7.21 -1.47
CA ALA A 10 8.52 7.45 -2.83
C ALA A 10 7.37 8.45 -2.79
N GLY A 11 7.51 9.59 -3.47
CA GLY A 11 6.45 10.57 -3.68
C GLY A 11 6.55 11.85 -2.83
N ASN A 12 5.87 12.91 -3.30
CA ASN A 12 5.99 14.28 -2.77
C ASN A 12 5.16 14.54 -1.49
N ALA A 13 4.61 13.50 -0.86
CA ALA A 13 4.12 13.51 0.51
C ALA A 13 4.17 12.08 1.07
N SER A 14 4.72 11.94 2.28
CA SER A 14 5.10 10.72 3.04
C SER A 14 4.03 9.62 3.25
N ARG A 15 3.31 9.20 2.20
CA ARG A 15 2.18 8.25 2.28
C ARG A 15 2.53 6.81 1.95
N ILE A 16 3.71 6.57 1.37
CA ILE A 16 4.21 5.23 1.08
C ILE A 16 5.60 5.10 1.70
N GLY A 17 5.72 4.19 2.66
CA GLY A 17 6.98 3.76 3.26
C GLY A 17 7.31 2.35 2.81
N ARG A 18 8.58 2.09 2.52
CA ARG A 18 9.06 0.76 2.13
C ARG A 18 10.31 0.39 2.91
N VAL A 19 10.36 -0.87 3.35
CA VAL A 19 11.54 -1.49 3.95
C VAL A 19 11.78 -2.84 3.29
N ASP A 20 12.99 -3.00 2.77
CA ASP A 20 13.46 -4.27 2.20
C ASP A 20 14.24 -5.05 3.24
N LEU A 21 13.75 -6.25 3.55
CA LEU A 21 14.43 -7.27 4.33
C LEU A 21 14.97 -8.36 3.38
N GLU A 22 15.68 -9.34 3.93
CA GLU A 22 16.39 -10.35 3.15
C GLU A 22 15.49 -11.19 2.22
N ALA A 23 14.27 -11.52 2.66
CA ALA A 23 13.32 -12.32 1.89
C ALA A 23 11.91 -11.71 1.82
N VAL A 24 11.72 -10.54 2.43
CA VAL A 24 10.41 -9.89 2.56
C VAL A 24 10.57 -8.40 2.30
N THR A 25 9.64 -7.83 1.56
CA THR A 25 9.49 -6.37 1.46
C THR A 25 8.19 -5.97 2.13
N LEU A 26 8.30 -5.07 3.11
CA LEU A 26 7.15 -4.44 3.75
C LEU A 26 6.90 -3.08 3.13
N ILE A 27 5.67 -2.86 2.66
CA ILE A 27 5.18 -1.57 2.17
C ILE A 27 4.07 -1.11 3.12
N SER A 28 4.29 0.02 3.76
CA SER A 28 3.26 0.73 4.53
C SER A 28 2.65 1.81 3.65
N ALA A 29 1.34 1.77 3.44
CA ALA A 29 0.63 2.74 2.61
C ALA A 29 -0.49 3.43 3.40
N TYR A 30 -0.61 4.75 3.23
CA TYR A 30 -1.71 5.56 3.76
C TYR A 30 -2.45 6.22 2.59
N ALA A 31 -3.61 5.70 2.23
CA ALA A 31 -4.33 6.18 1.04
C ALA A 31 -4.99 7.54 1.29
N PRO A 32 -5.20 8.33 0.21
CA PRO A 32 -5.96 9.57 0.28
C PRO A 32 -7.37 9.36 0.84
N THR A 33 -7.85 10.36 1.59
CA THR A 33 -9.22 10.37 2.13
C THR A 33 -10.26 10.57 1.02
N SER A 34 -11.55 10.30 1.29
CA SER A 34 -12.63 10.46 0.31
C SER A 34 -12.85 11.88 -0.22
N GLY A 35 -12.21 12.89 0.38
CA GLY A 35 -12.23 14.28 -0.10
C GLY A 35 -11.03 14.66 -0.97
N ALA A 36 -10.11 13.72 -1.23
CA ALA A 36 -8.97 13.94 -2.11
C ALA A 36 -9.43 14.08 -3.58
N GLY A 37 -8.71 14.90 -4.35
CA GLY A 37 -8.97 15.03 -5.78
C GLY A 37 -8.56 13.77 -6.56
N ASP A 38 -9.16 13.57 -7.73
CA ASP A 38 -8.88 12.40 -8.58
C ASP A 38 -7.39 12.30 -8.96
N GLU A 39 -6.72 13.44 -9.16
CA GLU A 39 -5.29 13.47 -9.44
C GLU A 39 -4.44 12.96 -8.26
N GLU A 40 -4.82 13.31 -7.02
CA GLU A 40 -4.13 12.85 -5.80
C GLU A 40 -4.31 11.34 -5.62
N VAL A 41 -5.52 10.84 -5.90
CA VAL A 41 -5.82 9.40 -5.87
C VAL A 41 -5.01 8.66 -6.95
N ALA A 42 -5.01 9.16 -8.18
CA ALA A 42 -4.26 8.56 -9.28
C ALA A 42 -2.74 8.56 -9.02
N GLU A 43 -2.20 9.67 -8.51
CA GLU A 43 -0.81 9.80 -8.09
C GLU A 43 -0.45 8.78 -7.01
N PHE A 44 -1.28 8.66 -5.96
CA PHE A 44 -1.05 7.67 -4.90
C PHE A 44 -0.97 6.24 -5.44
N TYR A 45 -1.93 5.81 -6.27
CA TYR A 45 -1.92 4.44 -6.80
C TYR A 45 -0.80 4.20 -7.81
N ARG A 46 -0.39 5.23 -8.56
CA ARG A 46 0.80 5.18 -9.42
C ARG A 46 2.06 4.94 -8.59
N ASP A 47 2.27 5.75 -7.55
CA ASP A 47 3.45 5.69 -6.68
C ASP A 47 3.49 4.36 -5.90
N LEU A 48 2.35 3.85 -5.43
CA LEU A 48 2.25 2.53 -4.79
C LEU A 48 2.64 1.42 -5.77
N GLY A 49 2.14 1.50 -7.01
CA GLY A 49 2.49 0.57 -8.07
C GLY A 49 3.99 0.59 -8.40
N GLU A 50 4.64 1.76 -8.37
CA GLU A 50 6.09 1.85 -8.52
C GLU A 50 6.84 1.22 -7.33
N ALA A 51 6.38 1.46 -6.10
CA ALA A 51 6.97 0.86 -4.91
C ALA A 51 6.89 -0.67 -4.96
N VAL A 52 5.82 -1.25 -5.50
CA VAL A 52 5.71 -2.70 -5.70
C VAL A 52 6.64 -3.19 -6.83
N ARG A 53 6.73 -2.48 -7.96
CA ARG A 53 7.60 -2.88 -9.08
C ARG A 53 9.08 -2.87 -8.75
N LYS A 54 9.51 -2.07 -7.78
CA LYS A 54 10.90 -2.00 -7.33
C LYS A 54 11.28 -3.15 -6.37
N VAL A 55 10.34 -4.04 -6.01
CA VAL A 55 10.59 -5.15 -5.05
C VAL A 55 11.64 -6.10 -5.66
N PRO A 56 12.65 -6.54 -4.89
CA PRO A 56 13.60 -7.52 -5.39
C PRO A 56 12.89 -8.84 -5.74
N ASN A 57 13.23 -9.42 -6.89
CA ASN A 57 12.67 -10.71 -7.29
C ASN A 57 12.94 -11.77 -6.22
N GLY A 58 11.91 -12.54 -5.87
CA GLY A 58 11.98 -13.57 -4.83
C GLY A 58 11.59 -13.10 -3.43
N ASN A 59 11.47 -11.79 -3.19
CA ASN A 59 10.92 -11.29 -1.93
C ASN A 59 9.40 -11.48 -1.88
N LEU A 60 8.90 -11.95 -0.73
CA LEU A 60 7.48 -11.86 -0.40
C LEU A 60 7.11 -10.39 -0.18
N VAL A 61 6.05 -9.92 -0.84
CA VAL A 61 5.54 -8.54 -0.65
C VAL A 61 4.42 -8.55 0.36
N ILE A 62 4.56 -7.76 1.42
CA ILE A 62 3.50 -7.46 2.37
C ILE A 62 3.16 -5.98 2.23
N ILE A 63 1.90 -5.69 1.89
CA ILE A 63 1.38 -4.33 1.83
C ILE A 63 0.35 -4.17 2.95
N GLY A 64 0.53 -3.17 3.81
CA GLY A 64 -0.38 -2.88 4.91
C GLY A 64 -0.48 -1.39 5.17
N GLY A 65 -1.44 -1.00 5.99
CA GLY A 65 -1.67 0.40 6.38
C GLY A 65 -3.14 0.77 6.27
N ASP A 66 -3.41 2.07 6.33
CA ASP A 66 -4.77 2.61 6.26
C ASP A 66 -5.09 3.00 4.81
N PHE A 67 -5.88 2.17 4.16
CA PHE A 67 -6.25 2.38 2.77
C PHE A 67 -7.41 3.36 2.60
N ASN A 68 -8.01 3.89 3.68
CA ASN A 68 -9.16 4.81 3.65
C ASN A 68 -10.25 4.40 2.64
N ALA A 69 -10.34 3.10 2.33
CA ALA A 69 -11.10 2.59 1.21
C ALA A 69 -12.50 2.30 1.71
N ARG A 70 -13.49 3.00 1.17
CA ARG A 70 -14.87 2.52 1.21
C ARG A 70 -14.95 1.34 0.26
N VAL A 71 -14.82 0.14 0.81
CA VAL A 71 -15.10 -1.06 0.03
C VAL A 71 -16.59 -1.05 -0.20
N GLY A 72 -17.01 -0.98 -1.47
CA GLY A 72 -18.42 -1.00 -1.84
C GLY A 72 -19.14 -2.20 -1.23
N GLY A 73 -20.47 -2.17 -1.26
CA GLY A 73 -21.31 -3.23 -0.70
C GLY A 73 -20.81 -4.63 -1.09
N LYS A 74 -20.85 -5.56 -0.12
CA LYS A 74 -20.32 -6.93 -0.19
C LYS A 74 -20.38 -7.51 -1.61
N ASN A 75 -19.23 -7.67 -2.25
CA ASN A 75 -19.10 -8.59 -3.37
C ASN A 75 -18.56 -9.94 -2.83
N GLU A 76 -18.98 -11.05 -3.42
CA GLU A 76 -18.59 -12.39 -2.93
C GLU A 76 -17.06 -12.60 -2.94
N GLU A 77 -16.37 -11.86 -3.80
CA GLU A 77 -14.93 -11.95 -4.02
C GLU A 77 -14.09 -11.29 -2.90
N THR A 78 -14.60 -10.25 -2.25
CA THR A 78 -13.91 -9.56 -1.14
C THR A 78 -14.35 -10.03 0.24
N ALA A 79 -15.40 -10.88 0.34
CA ALA A 79 -15.92 -11.38 1.60
C ALA A 79 -14.87 -12.14 2.45
N ALA A 80 -13.89 -12.78 1.81
CA ALA A 80 -12.80 -13.49 2.48
C ALA A 80 -11.69 -12.56 3.02
N VAL A 81 -11.59 -11.34 2.48
CA VAL A 81 -10.51 -10.37 2.79
C VAL A 81 -11.01 -9.24 3.69
N LEU A 82 -12.30 -8.93 3.63
CA LEU A 82 -12.91 -7.86 4.40
C LEU A 82 -13.33 -8.31 5.81
N GLY A 83 -12.86 -7.57 6.81
CA GLY A 83 -13.27 -7.76 8.20
C GLY A 83 -14.76 -7.51 8.43
N ARG A 84 -15.28 -7.97 9.58
CA ARG A 84 -16.72 -8.07 9.92
C ARG A 84 -17.55 -6.78 9.78
N PHE A 85 -16.94 -5.59 9.68
CA PHE A 85 -17.61 -4.30 9.80
C PHE A 85 -17.83 -3.52 8.49
N THR A 86 -17.73 -4.17 7.33
CA THR A 86 -17.86 -3.52 6.01
C THR A 86 -19.30 -3.31 5.52
N GLY A 87 -20.32 -3.41 6.38
CA GLY A 87 -21.72 -3.19 6.01
C GLY A 87 -22.36 -2.09 6.84
N GLY A 88 -22.69 -0.97 6.19
CA GLY A 88 -23.58 0.09 6.67
C GLY A 88 -24.61 0.41 5.61
#